data_AF-A0A1J4KMZ9-F1
#
_entry.id   AF-A0A1J4KMZ9-F1
#
_cell.length_a   1.000
_cell.length_b   1.000
_cell.length_c   1.000
_cell.angle_alpha   90.00
_cell.angle_beta   90.00
_cell.angle_gamma   90.00
#
_symmetry.space_group_name_H-M   'P 1'
#
loop_
_entity.id
_entity.type
_entity.pdbx_description
1 polymer ?
#
loop_
_entity_poly.entity_id
_entity_poly.type
_entity_poly.pdbx_seq_one_letter_code
_entity_poly.pdbx_strand_id
1 'polypeptide(L)'
;MMNLSLDSSKEEMMSPTQSCLAIAEKIIFSLSDQTIVKRYKDFRDKLFANRPSPSTISNPRSFSMQGSDSVNVNQAYAYYQSQAKQNQKLKSQIAELSQQRPNFDDDPENGEIANKLRNLSIQILPTHKLPPKGGAVQELDTLKITIDAKMDALNYMRDELKTKNRELRNNYEALTRSLAAKKEDAKMKEESELREFEEQERSLNNDLNKAQRDLNVIIEKYRNANEENSILRQKHSDTTALLEGIQKDLSDTENLIEQFESESESLFTQIEEQKMLLSVKTKELNSVQTVQSLGLEAGEGLDISDVIQSLRKKAEALRAENSQMAFELKRMDKKQSQSSILMPTEGISMDEDELASHILKSKWQ
;
A
#
# COMPACT_ATOMS: atom_id res chain seq x y z
N MET A 1 34.04 54.84 -4.20
CA MET A 1 34.90 55.21 -3.06
C MET A 1 35.56 56.55 -3.36
N MET A 2 35.13 57.61 -2.68
CA MET A 2 35.90 58.84 -2.54
C MET A 2 35.90 59.16 -1.04
N ASN A 3 37.09 59.13 -0.45
CA ASN A 3 37.34 59.58 0.91
C ASN A 3 37.06 61.08 0.99
N LEU A 4 36.17 61.49 1.89
CA LEU A 4 36.11 62.86 2.38
C LEU A 4 36.43 62.82 3.88
N SER A 5 37.65 63.26 4.15
CA SER A 5 38.25 63.44 5.47
C SER A 5 37.32 64.28 6.35
N LEU A 6 37.04 63.79 7.57
CA LEU A 6 36.52 64.60 8.65
C LEU A 6 37.56 65.66 9.00
N ASP A 7 37.15 66.93 8.98
CA ASP A 7 37.81 67.97 9.76
C ASP A 7 36.75 68.49 10.74
N SER A 8 36.70 67.87 11.93
CA SER A 8 35.70 68.10 12.98
C SER A 8 35.94 69.38 13.78
N SER A 9 36.74 70.31 13.25
CA SER A 9 37.26 71.47 13.97
C SER A 9 36.56 72.79 13.62
N LYS A 10 35.51 72.77 12.79
CA LYS A 10 34.78 73.97 12.31
C LYS A 10 33.31 74.06 12.71
N GLU A 11 32.79 73.11 13.49
CA GLU A 11 31.35 73.07 13.85
C GLU A 11 30.98 74.03 15.01
N GLU A 12 31.94 74.62 15.74
CA GLU A 12 31.65 75.49 16.90
C GLU A 12 31.47 77.00 16.61
N MET A 13 31.55 77.46 15.36
CA MET A 13 31.33 78.89 15.01
C MET A 13 30.41 79.11 13.81
N MET A 14 29.42 78.24 13.59
CA MET A 14 28.37 78.48 12.60
C MET A 14 27.12 79.06 13.25
N SER A 15 26.52 80.08 12.62
CA SER A 15 25.23 80.59 13.07
C SER A 15 24.18 79.47 12.99
N PRO A 16 23.15 79.45 13.86
CA PRO A 16 22.14 78.37 13.87
C PRO A 16 21.55 78.07 12.49
N THR A 17 21.39 79.11 11.67
CA THR A 17 20.90 79.00 10.28
C THR A 17 21.88 78.26 9.37
N GLN A 18 23.19 78.45 9.52
CA GLN A 18 24.22 77.74 8.75
C GLN A 18 24.31 76.27 9.14
N SER A 19 24.16 75.95 10.43
CA SER A 19 24.11 74.56 10.90
C SER A 19 22.88 73.82 10.37
N CYS A 20 21.71 74.45 10.37
CA CYS A 20 20.50 73.86 9.78
C CYS A 20 20.63 73.61 8.27
N LEU A 21 21.27 74.54 7.53
CA LEU A 21 21.56 74.38 6.10
C LEU A 21 22.53 73.22 5.84
N ALA A 22 23.61 73.10 6.62
CA ALA A 22 24.57 72.02 6.47
C ALA A 22 23.96 70.63 6.75
N ILE A 23 23.05 70.53 7.73
CA ILE A 23 22.31 69.30 8.02
C ILE A 23 21.35 68.96 6.89
N ALA A 24 20.60 69.93 6.36
CA ALA A 24 19.71 69.73 5.22
C ALA A 24 20.47 69.25 3.98
N GLU A 25 21.67 69.78 3.73
CA GLU A 25 22.54 69.32 2.64
C GLU A 25 23.01 67.87 2.83
N LYS A 26 23.44 67.49 4.04
CA LYS A 26 23.83 66.10 4.34
C LYS A 26 22.68 65.13 4.07
N ILE A 27 21.44 65.49 4.45
CA ILE A 27 20.25 64.66 4.21
C ILE A 27 20.01 64.51 2.70
N ILE A 28 20.04 65.62 1.95
CA ILE A 28 19.78 65.60 0.50
C ILE A 28 20.83 64.76 -0.25
N PHE A 29 22.12 64.88 0.08
CA PHE A 29 23.19 64.09 -0.56
C PHE A 29 23.20 62.61 -0.14
N SER A 30 22.51 62.24 0.94
CA SER A 30 22.36 60.85 1.39
C SER A 30 21.21 60.09 0.72
N LEU A 31 20.36 60.77 -0.07
CA LEU A 31 19.26 60.13 -0.79
C LEU A 31 19.78 59.22 -1.92
N SER A 32 19.12 58.07 -2.09
CA SER A 32 19.44 57.10 -3.14
C SER A 32 19.05 57.56 -4.55
N ASP A 33 18.15 58.54 -4.67
CA ASP A 33 17.70 59.13 -5.92
C ASP A 33 18.69 60.19 -6.45
N GLN A 34 19.54 59.77 -7.39
CA GLN A 34 20.57 60.62 -8.01
C GLN A 34 19.99 61.80 -8.81
N THR A 35 18.74 61.72 -9.26
CA THR A 35 18.08 62.78 -10.02
C THR A 35 17.69 63.96 -9.13
N ILE A 36 17.31 63.70 -7.88
CA ILE A 36 17.01 64.74 -6.88
C ILE A 36 18.30 65.41 -6.41
N VAL A 37 19.33 64.62 -6.11
CA VAL A 37 20.67 65.12 -5.74
C VAL A 37 21.23 66.06 -6.81
N LYS A 38 21.14 65.66 -8.09
CA LYS A 38 21.61 66.47 -9.22
C LYS A 38 20.82 67.78 -9.36
N ARG A 39 19.49 67.74 -9.23
CA ARG A 39 18.65 68.95 -9.26
C ARG A 39 18.99 69.93 -8.14
N TYR A 40 19.23 69.43 -6.93
CA TYR A 40 19.65 70.28 -5.81
C TYR A 40 21.00 70.94 -6.10
N LYS A 41 21.99 70.17 -6.57
CA LYS A 41 23.31 70.68 -6.92
C LYS A 41 23.26 71.76 -8.00
N ASP A 42 22.51 71.53 -9.08
CA ASP A 42 22.33 72.50 -10.17
C ASP A 42 21.64 73.79 -9.68
N PHE A 43 20.69 73.66 -8.74
CA PHE A 43 20.00 74.82 -8.17
C PHE A 43 20.90 75.61 -7.23
N ARG A 44 21.65 74.93 -6.37
CA ARG A 44 22.63 75.53 -5.46
C ARG A 44 23.69 76.30 -6.25
N ASP A 45 24.27 75.66 -7.26
CA ASP A 45 25.33 76.25 -8.07
C ASP A 45 24.80 77.45 -8.87
N LYS A 46 23.54 77.43 -9.34
CA LYS A 46 22.88 78.63 -9.93
C LYS A 46 22.66 79.76 -8.92
N LEU A 47 22.32 79.44 -7.68
CA LEU A 47 22.03 80.43 -6.64
C LEU A 47 23.30 81.17 -6.19
N PHE A 48 24.44 80.46 -6.17
CA PHE A 48 25.74 81.06 -5.88
C PHE A 48 26.45 81.65 -7.11
N ALA A 49 26.20 81.13 -8.31
CA ALA A 49 26.67 81.73 -9.56
C ALA A 49 25.99 83.08 -9.87
N ASN A 50 24.76 83.29 -9.36
CA ASN A 50 24.02 84.55 -9.48
C ASN A 50 24.29 85.55 -8.34
N ARG A 51 25.38 85.41 -7.57
CA ARG A 51 25.86 86.56 -6.79
C ARG A 51 26.29 87.65 -7.78
N PRO A 52 25.68 88.85 -7.76
CA PRO A 52 26.12 89.91 -8.62
C PRO A 52 27.58 90.24 -8.27
N SER A 53 28.46 90.11 -9.26
CA SER A 53 29.79 90.68 -9.20
C SER A 53 29.65 92.18 -8.96
N PRO A 54 30.43 92.79 -8.05
CA PRO A 54 30.32 94.20 -7.72
C PRO A 54 30.94 95.02 -8.85
N SER A 55 30.21 95.17 -9.97
CA SER A 55 30.70 95.94 -11.11
C SER A 55 29.55 96.50 -11.95
N THR A 56 28.53 97.11 -11.33
CA THR A 56 27.73 98.20 -11.94
C THR A 56 26.90 98.97 -10.91
N ILE A 57 27.52 99.46 -9.83
CA ILE A 57 26.96 100.57 -9.04
C ILE A 57 27.96 101.70 -9.10
N SER A 58 27.66 102.69 -9.93
CA SER A 58 28.33 103.98 -9.93
C SER A 58 28.03 104.68 -8.59
N ASN A 59 29.09 104.95 -7.83
CA ASN A 59 29.20 105.80 -6.64
C ASN A 59 28.56 105.36 -5.31
N PRO A 60 29.37 104.79 -4.39
CA PRO A 60 29.18 104.88 -2.96
C PRO A 60 29.90 106.12 -2.39
N ARG A 61 29.18 107.00 -1.69
CA ARG A 61 29.81 107.79 -0.62
C ARG A 61 29.58 107.06 0.70
N SER A 62 30.61 106.31 1.07
CA SER A 62 31.06 106.00 2.43
C SER A 62 29.98 105.79 3.51
N PHE A 63 29.76 104.53 3.89
CA PHE A 63 29.44 104.21 5.29
C PHE A 63 30.31 103.05 5.77
N SER A 64 31.22 103.40 6.67
CA SER A 64 31.99 102.48 7.50
C SER A 64 31.06 101.73 8.45
N MET A 65 31.37 100.45 8.68
CA MET A 65 30.76 99.65 9.74
C MET A 65 30.95 100.30 11.11
N GLN A 66 29.85 100.61 11.79
CA GLN A 66 29.72 100.50 13.24
C GLN A 66 28.27 100.72 13.64
N GLY A 67 27.68 99.74 14.34
CA GLY A 67 26.71 99.93 15.43
C GLY A 67 25.38 100.61 15.14
N SER A 68 24.30 99.97 15.56
CA SER A 68 22.91 100.45 15.62
C SER A 68 22.18 100.54 14.28
N ASP A 69 21.52 99.42 13.95
CA ASP A 69 20.23 99.42 13.26
C ASP A 69 19.26 100.37 13.99
N SER A 70 19.27 101.62 13.59
CA SER A 70 18.03 102.38 13.49
C SER A 70 18.02 102.97 12.10
N VAL A 71 17.26 102.35 11.20
CA VAL A 71 16.83 103.01 9.98
C VAL A 71 16.26 104.35 10.43
N ASN A 72 16.97 105.45 10.15
CA ASN A 72 16.54 106.78 10.57
C ASN A 72 15.13 107.00 10.02
N VAL A 73 14.14 106.92 10.91
CA VAL A 73 12.72 106.85 10.53
C VAL A 73 12.36 108.06 9.67
N ASN A 74 12.98 109.21 9.91
CA ASN A 74 12.78 110.41 9.10
C ASN A 74 13.38 110.29 7.69
N GLN A 75 14.54 109.64 7.52
CA GLN A 75 15.11 109.37 6.19
C GLN A 75 14.34 108.29 5.44
N ALA A 76 13.93 107.21 6.10
CA ALA A 76 13.10 106.19 5.46
C ALA A 76 11.70 106.72 5.13
N TYR A 77 11.12 107.54 5.99
CA TYR A 77 9.85 108.21 5.73
C TYR A 77 9.96 109.24 4.60
N ALA A 78 11.05 110.00 4.53
CA ALA A 78 11.32 110.91 3.41
C ALA A 78 11.53 110.16 2.10
N TYR A 79 12.25 109.03 2.12
CA TYR A 79 12.45 108.17 0.96
C TYR A 79 11.13 107.51 0.50
N TYR A 80 10.33 107.01 1.44
CA TYR A 80 8.99 106.50 1.15
C TYR A 80 8.06 107.58 0.58
N GLN A 81 8.06 108.79 1.14
CA GLN A 81 7.32 109.91 0.57
C GLN A 81 7.80 110.28 -0.82
N SER A 82 9.11 110.23 -1.09
CA SER A 82 9.67 110.46 -2.42
C SER A 82 9.21 109.39 -3.41
N GLN A 83 9.26 108.11 -3.02
CA GLN A 83 8.75 107.00 -3.84
C GLN A 83 7.23 107.06 -4.03
N ALA A 84 6.46 107.46 -3.02
CA ALA A 84 5.02 107.64 -3.13
C ALA A 84 4.69 108.79 -4.10
N LYS A 85 5.40 109.92 -4.03
CA LYS A 85 5.28 111.01 -5.00
C LYS A 85 5.69 110.58 -6.40
N GLN A 86 6.75 109.80 -6.55
CA GLN A 86 7.19 109.27 -7.84
C GLN A 86 6.18 108.27 -8.41
N ASN A 87 5.62 107.38 -7.58
CA ASN A 87 4.55 106.46 -7.98
C ASN A 87 3.27 107.21 -8.36
N GLN A 88 2.94 108.28 -7.65
CA GLN A 88 1.80 109.13 -8.00
C GLN A 88 2.05 109.85 -9.33
N LYS A 89 3.27 110.34 -9.57
CA LYS A 89 3.69 110.95 -10.84
C LYS A 89 3.70 109.93 -11.99
N LEU A 90 4.14 108.70 -11.75
CA LEU A 90 4.09 107.62 -12.74
C LEU A 90 2.65 107.21 -13.02
N LYS A 91 1.80 107.09 -12.00
CA LYS A 91 0.36 106.84 -12.18
C LYS A 91 -0.30 107.96 -12.99
N SER A 92 0.03 109.23 -12.74
CA SER A 92 -0.50 110.34 -13.53
C SER A 92 0.05 110.32 -14.96
N GLN A 93 1.33 110.04 -15.18
CA GLN A 93 1.91 109.89 -16.52
C GLN A 93 1.32 108.70 -17.28
N ILE A 94 1.05 107.58 -16.62
CA ILE A 94 0.37 106.42 -17.22
C ILE A 94 -1.09 106.76 -17.53
N ALA A 95 -1.77 107.52 -16.67
CA ALA A 95 -3.12 107.99 -16.94
C ALA A 95 -3.14 108.97 -18.14
N GLU A 96 -2.16 109.86 -18.23
CA GLU A 96 -2.01 110.83 -19.32
C GLU A 96 -1.65 110.13 -20.65
N LEU A 97 -0.72 109.17 -20.62
CA LEU A 97 -0.38 108.34 -21.79
C LEU A 97 -1.53 107.40 -22.19
N SER A 98 -2.34 106.93 -21.25
CA SER A 98 -3.52 106.12 -21.59
C SER A 98 -4.67 106.96 -22.16
N GLN A 99 -4.78 108.24 -21.80
CA GLN A 99 -5.64 109.22 -22.47
C GLN A 99 -5.11 109.64 -23.85
N GLN A 100 -3.78 109.66 -24.04
CA GLN A 100 -3.11 109.86 -25.34
C GLN A 100 -3.02 108.58 -26.18
N ARG A 101 -3.85 107.56 -25.94
CA ARG A 101 -3.98 106.49 -26.93
C ARG A 101 -4.41 107.13 -28.25
N PRO A 102 -3.67 106.91 -29.35
CA PRO A 102 -4.07 107.43 -30.65
C PRO A 102 -5.49 106.92 -30.92
N ASN A 103 -6.43 107.86 -31.04
CA ASN A 103 -7.79 107.56 -31.42
C ASN A 103 -7.84 107.46 -32.93
N PHE A 104 -8.03 106.26 -33.45
CA PHE A 104 -8.11 105.98 -34.89
C PHE A 104 -9.56 105.99 -35.39
N ASP A 105 -10.53 106.38 -34.56
CA ASP A 105 -11.94 106.39 -34.93
C ASP A 105 -12.23 107.32 -36.12
N ASP A 106 -11.44 108.39 -36.29
CA ASP A 106 -11.55 109.36 -37.40
C ASP A 106 -10.61 109.06 -38.59
N ASP A 107 -9.85 107.95 -38.54
CA ASP A 107 -8.92 107.57 -39.61
C ASP A 107 -9.68 106.84 -40.75
N PRO A 108 -9.63 107.35 -42.01
CA PRO A 108 -10.32 106.72 -43.14
C PRO A 108 -9.86 105.27 -43.42
N GLU A 109 -8.63 104.89 -43.04
CA GLU A 109 -8.12 103.53 -43.22
C GLU A 109 -8.59 102.54 -42.13
N ASN A 110 -9.08 103.03 -40.99
CA ASN A 110 -9.52 102.22 -39.86
C ASN A 110 -10.68 101.27 -40.25
N GLY A 111 -11.62 101.75 -41.06
CA GLY A 111 -12.73 100.93 -41.57
C GLY A 111 -12.27 99.82 -42.52
N GLU A 112 -11.29 100.10 -43.39
CA GLU A 112 -10.74 99.08 -44.30
C GLU A 112 -9.94 98.01 -43.57
N ILE A 113 -9.12 98.41 -42.60
CA ILE A 113 -8.31 97.50 -41.79
C ILE A 113 -9.22 96.64 -40.91
N ALA A 114 -10.26 97.22 -40.29
CA ALA A 114 -11.25 96.47 -39.52
C ALA A 114 -11.93 95.37 -40.38
N ASN A 115 -12.30 95.70 -41.62
CA ASN A 115 -12.88 94.73 -42.55
C ASN A 115 -11.89 93.63 -42.97
N LYS A 116 -10.61 93.96 -43.19
CA LYS A 116 -9.56 92.96 -43.46
C LYS A 116 -9.35 92.02 -42.27
N LEU A 117 -9.28 92.57 -41.05
CA LEU A 117 -9.17 91.78 -39.81
C LEU A 117 -10.38 90.88 -39.59
N ARG A 118 -11.57 91.35 -39.97
CA ARG A 118 -12.80 90.55 -39.93
C ARG A 118 -12.80 89.41 -40.94
N ASN A 119 -12.31 89.66 -42.16
CA ASN A 119 -12.17 88.59 -43.15
C ASN A 119 -11.15 87.53 -42.68
N LEU A 120 -10.05 87.96 -42.05
CA LEU A 120 -9.08 87.05 -41.43
C LEU A 120 -9.70 86.28 -40.25
N SER A 121 -10.49 86.93 -39.40
CA SER A 121 -11.15 86.24 -38.28
C SER A 121 -12.12 85.17 -38.77
N ILE A 122 -12.87 85.44 -39.84
CA ILE A 122 -13.76 84.46 -40.48
C ILE A 122 -12.98 83.31 -41.10
N GLN A 123 -11.81 83.56 -41.71
CA GLN A 123 -10.98 82.50 -42.29
C GLN A 123 -10.32 81.61 -41.24
N ILE A 124 -9.79 82.20 -40.16
CA ILE A 124 -9.09 81.46 -39.10
C ILE A 124 -10.09 80.76 -38.17
N LEU A 125 -11.26 81.37 -37.95
CA LEU A 125 -12.30 80.89 -37.05
C LEU A 125 -13.66 80.81 -37.76
N PRO A 126 -13.82 79.92 -38.75
CA PRO A 126 -15.03 79.86 -39.59
C PRO A 126 -16.32 79.56 -38.82
N THR A 127 -16.21 78.98 -37.62
CA THR A 127 -17.34 78.64 -36.75
C THR A 127 -17.67 79.72 -35.71
N HIS A 128 -16.82 80.74 -35.54
CA HIS A 128 -17.02 81.80 -34.54
C HIS A 128 -17.34 83.13 -35.23
N LYS A 129 -18.64 83.41 -35.43
CA LYS A 129 -19.09 84.73 -35.91
C LYS A 129 -19.13 85.72 -34.76
N LEU A 130 -18.06 86.50 -34.62
CA LEU A 130 -18.00 87.60 -33.65
C LEU A 130 -18.80 88.82 -34.14
N PRO A 131 -19.53 89.52 -33.26
CA PRO A 131 -20.21 90.77 -33.63
C PRO A 131 -19.19 91.88 -33.92
N PRO A 132 -19.44 92.74 -34.92
CA PRO A 132 -18.51 93.80 -35.29
C PRO A 132 -18.39 94.85 -34.18
N LYS A 133 -17.15 95.25 -33.86
CA LYS A 133 -16.84 96.24 -32.81
C LYS A 133 -16.49 97.63 -33.36
N GLY A 134 -16.61 97.83 -34.67
CA GLY A 134 -16.55 99.14 -35.31
C GLY A 134 -15.15 99.72 -35.56
N GLY A 135 -14.13 99.36 -34.75
CA GLY A 135 -12.75 99.83 -34.91
C GLY A 135 -11.72 98.71 -35.11
N ALA A 136 -10.69 98.95 -35.92
CA ALA A 136 -9.67 97.96 -36.27
C ALA A 136 -8.89 97.44 -35.05
N VAL A 137 -8.57 98.33 -34.10
CA VAL A 137 -7.87 97.95 -32.87
C VAL A 137 -8.71 96.99 -32.02
N GLN A 138 -10.02 97.23 -31.92
CA GLN A 138 -10.91 96.37 -31.14
C GLN A 138 -11.15 95.01 -31.81
N GLU A 139 -11.23 94.98 -33.14
CA GLU A 139 -11.28 93.74 -33.92
C GLU A 139 -9.99 92.92 -33.76
N LEU A 140 -8.82 93.58 -33.80
CA LEU A 140 -7.52 92.94 -33.60
C LEU A 140 -7.39 92.36 -32.18
N ASP A 141 -7.75 93.14 -31.15
CA ASP A 141 -7.69 92.68 -29.76
C ASP A 141 -8.63 91.49 -29.53
N THR A 142 -9.84 91.52 -30.11
CA THR A 142 -10.80 90.41 -30.00
C THR A 142 -10.31 89.16 -30.73
N LEU A 143 -9.74 89.31 -31.92
CA LEU A 143 -9.16 88.21 -32.68
C LEU A 143 -7.97 87.60 -31.93
N LYS A 144 -7.09 88.43 -31.37
CA LYS A 144 -5.94 87.98 -30.56
C LYS A 144 -6.38 87.16 -29.36
N ILE A 145 -7.31 87.68 -28.54
CA ILE A 145 -7.84 86.96 -27.37
C ILE A 145 -8.43 85.61 -27.77
N THR A 146 -9.16 85.56 -28.90
CA THR A 146 -9.80 84.33 -29.36
C THR A 146 -8.77 83.32 -29.88
N ILE A 147 -7.76 83.77 -30.61
CA ILE A 147 -6.65 82.92 -31.07
C ILE A 147 -5.87 82.37 -29.88
N ASP A 148 -5.52 83.22 -28.91
CA ASP A 148 -4.79 82.81 -27.70
C ASP A 148 -5.57 81.73 -26.93
N ALA A 149 -6.88 81.95 -26.71
CA ALA A 149 -7.74 80.95 -26.05
C ALA A 149 -7.82 79.62 -26.82
N LYS A 150 -7.85 79.65 -28.16
CA LYS A 150 -7.84 78.42 -28.99
C LYS A 150 -6.48 77.74 -28.97
N MET A 151 -5.39 78.50 -28.98
CA MET A 151 -4.04 77.98 -28.85
C MET A 151 -3.84 77.31 -27.50
N ASP A 152 -4.36 77.90 -26.42
CA ASP A 152 -4.35 77.31 -25.07
C ASP A 152 -5.17 76.01 -25.03
N ALA A 153 -6.36 75.98 -25.62
CA ALA A 153 -7.17 74.77 -25.73
C ALA A 153 -6.49 73.66 -26.54
N LEU A 154 -5.84 74.00 -27.66
CA LEU A 154 -5.07 73.06 -28.47
C LEU A 154 -3.84 72.53 -27.72
N ASN A 155 -3.14 73.40 -26.98
CA ASN A 155 -2.02 73.01 -26.13
C ASN A 155 -2.48 72.04 -25.03
N TYR A 156 -3.61 72.34 -24.37
CA TYR A 156 -4.21 71.46 -23.38
C TYR A 156 -4.55 70.09 -23.97
N MET A 157 -5.24 70.03 -25.11
CA MET A 157 -5.58 68.76 -25.77
C MET A 157 -4.33 67.98 -26.19
N ARG A 158 -3.30 68.65 -26.71
CA ARG A 158 -2.01 68.02 -27.05
C ARG A 158 -1.37 67.39 -25.82
N ASP A 159 -1.36 68.09 -24.69
CA ASP A 159 -0.69 67.62 -23.48
C ASP A 159 -1.51 66.52 -22.78
N GLU A 160 -2.84 66.58 -22.85
CA GLU A 160 -3.71 65.47 -22.45
C GLU A 160 -3.48 64.22 -23.32
N LEU A 161 -3.41 64.39 -24.64
CA LEU A 161 -3.10 63.29 -25.57
C LEU A 161 -1.73 62.67 -25.28
N LYS A 162 -0.70 63.49 -25.03
CA LYS A 162 0.63 62.99 -24.64
C LYS A 162 0.57 62.18 -23.35
N THR A 163 -0.19 62.64 -22.37
CA THR A 163 -0.36 61.95 -21.09
C THR A 163 -1.07 60.61 -21.27
N LYS A 164 -2.21 60.60 -21.97
CA LYS A 164 -2.95 59.37 -22.30
C LYS A 164 -2.12 58.38 -23.12
N ASN A 165 -1.32 58.86 -24.08
CA ASN A 165 -0.44 57.99 -24.87
C ASN A 165 0.66 57.35 -23.99
N ARG A 166 1.19 58.09 -23.02
CA ARG A 166 2.16 57.57 -22.05
C ARG A 166 1.53 56.53 -21.13
N GLU A 167 0.32 56.79 -20.63
CA GLU A 167 -0.45 55.83 -19.83
C GLU A 167 -0.75 54.55 -20.62
N LEU A 168 -1.19 54.67 -21.87
CA LEU A 168 -1.45 53.52 -22.74
C LEU A 168 -0.19 52.68 -22.96
N ARG A 169 0.97 53.30 -23.19
CA ARG A 169 2.24 52.58 -23.30
C ARG A 169 2.60 51.85 -22.01
N ASN A 170 2.48 52.52 -20.86
CA ASN A 170 2.75 51.90 -19.56
C ASN A 170 1.82 50.70 -19.30
N ASN A 171 0.53 50.84 -19.63
CA ASN A 171 -0.46 49.77 -19.48
C ASN A 171 -0.16 48.59 -20.42
N TYR A 172 0.23 48.88 -21.67
CA TYR A 172 0.63 47.85 -22.63
C TYR A 172 1.88 47.09 -22.16
N GLU A 173 2.89 47.80 -21.64
CA GLU A 173 4.10 47.18 -21.08
C GLU A 173 3.79 46.36 -19.83
N ALA A 174 2.90 46.84 -18.95
CA ALA A 174 2.45 46.09 -17.78
C ALA A 174 1.70 44.82 -18.17
N LEU A 175 0.78 44.92 -19.14
CA LEU A 175 0.03 43.78 -19.65
C LEU A 175 0.95 42.76 -20.33
N THR A 176 1.91 43.22 -21.13
CA THR A 176 2.90 42.35 -21.78
C THR A 176 3.73 41.59 -20.76
N ARG A 177 4.21 42.26 -19.70
CA ARG A 177 4.93 41.62 -18.60
C ARG A 177 4.07 40.63 -17.84
N SER A 178 2.80 40.98 -17.57
CA SER A 178 1.86 40.08 -16.90
C SER A 178 1.57 38.81 -17.72
N LEU A 179 1.37 38.95 -19.04
CA LEU A 179 1.17 37.81 -19.94
C LEU A 179 2.41 36.93 -20.04
N ALA A 180 3.61 37.53 -20.12
CA ALA A 180 4.86 36.77 -20.09
C ALA A 180 5.03 35.98 -18.78
N ALA A 181 4.74 36.60 -17.64
CA ALA A 181 4.78 35.92 -16.34
C ALA A 181 3.77 34.77 -16.25
N LYS A 182 2.52 34.98 -16.71
CA LYS A 182 1.51 33.91 -16.75
C LYS A 182 1.90 32.75 -17.67
N LYS A 183 2.55 33.06 -18.80
CA LYS A 183 3.06 32.03 -19.73
C LYS A 183 4.17 31.20 -19.07
N GLU A 184 5.09 31.85 -18.37
CA GLU A 184 6.18 31.15 -17.67
C GLU A 184 5.66 30.30 -16.52
N ASP A 185 4.72 30.83 -15.73
CA ASP A 185 4.07 30.08 -14.65
C ASP A 185 3.34 28.83 -15.17
N ALA A 186 2.60 28.96 -16.29
CA ALA A 186 1.96 27.83 -16.94
C ALA A 186 2.97 26.78 -17.44
N LYS A 187 4.11 27.22 -18.01
CA LYS A 187 5.19 26.31 -18.44
C LYS A 187 5.84 25.59 -17.27
N MET A 188 6.14 26.29 -16.18
CA MET A 188 6.71 25.70 -14.97
C MET A 188 5.76 24.70 -14.32
N LYS A 189 4.45 24.99 -14.34
CA LYS A 189 3.41 24.09 -13.86
C LYS A 189 3.33 22.82 -14.72
N GLU A 190 3.30 22.97 -16.05
CA GLU A 190 3.31 21.85 -16.99
C GLU A 190 4.55 20.95 -16.79
N GLU A 191 5.74 21.54 -16.65
CA GLU A 191 6.98 20.82 -16.37
C GLU A 191 6.99 20.11 -15.00
N SER A 192 6.27 20.65 -14.01
CA SER A 192 6.11 20.01 -12.70
C SER A 192 5.17 18.82 -12.78
N GLU A 193 4.00 19.01 -13.41
CA GLU A 193 3.01 17.96 -13.60
C GLU A 193 3.59 16.81 -14.44
N LEU A 194 4.32 17.10 -15.52
CA LEU A 194 4.98 16.08 -16.33
C LEU A 194 5.97 15.24 -15.51
N ARG A 195 6.76 15.88 -14.64
CA ARG A 195 7.70 15.16 -13.75
C ARG A 195 6.97 14.26 -12.75
N GLU A 196 5.87 14.74 -12.17
CA GLU A 196 5.03 13.94 -11.29
C GLU A 196 4.41 12.74 -12.02
N PHE A 197 3.93 12.94 -13.25
CA PHE A 197 3.41 11.86 -14.08
C PHE A 197 4.48 10.82 -14.41
N GLU A 198 5.69 11.23 -14.80
CA GLU A 198 6.79 10.31 -15.06
C GLU A 198 7.19 9.50 -13.81
N GLU A 199 7.19 10.13 -12.63
CA GLU A 199 7.50 9.46 -11.37
C GLU A 199 6.41 8.43 -11.00
N GLN A 200 5.13 8.79 -11.16
CA GLN A 200 4.01 7.88 -10.98
C GLN A 200 4.07 6.71 -11.97
N GLU A 201 4.39 6.96 -13.24
CA GLU A 201 4.55 5.92 -14.26
C GLU A 201 5.68 4.95 -13.90
N ARG A 202 6.83 5.47 -13.43
CA ARG A 202 7.95 4.62 -12.95
C ARG A 202 7.54 3.79 -11.75
N SER A 203 6.80 4.36 -10.78
CA SER A 203 6.31 3.62 -9.62
C SER A 203 5.36 2.49 -10.05
N LEU A 204 4.39 2.79 -10.92
CA LEU A 204 3.44 1.80 -11.42
C LEU A 204 4.14 0.69 -12.22
N ASN A 205 5.14 1.02 -13.04
CA ASN A 205 5.94 0.02 -13.73
C ASN A 205 6.73 -0.87 -12.77
N ASN A 206 7.26 -0.32 -11.68
CA ASN A 206 7.94 -1.12 -10.65
C ASN A 206 6.97 -2.07 -9.95
N ASP A 207 5.77 -1.61 -9.61
CA ASP A 207 4.73 -2.43 -8.99
C ASP A 207 4.24 -3.53 -9.93
N LEU A 208 4.04 -3.22 -11.22
CA LEU A 208 3.71 -4.19 -12.25
C LEU A 208 4.80 -5.25 -12.40
N ASN A 209 6.07 -4.84 -12.46
CA ASN A 209 7.19 -5.76 -12.52
C ASN A 209 7.28 -6.66 -11.27
N LYS A 210 6.97 -6.12 -10.09
CA LYS A 210 6.91 -6.90 -8.85
C LYS A 210 5.78 -7.92 -8.90
N ALA A 211 4.56 -7.49 -9.26
CA ALA A 211 3.41 -8.38 -9.41
C ALA A 211 3.66 -9.50 -10.44
N GLN A 212 4.33 -9.18 -11.56
CA GLN A 212 4.72 -10.17 -12.56
C GLN A 212 5.70 -11.22 -12.00
N ARG A 213 6.68 -10.79 -11.20
CA ARG A 213 7.61 -11.71 -10.53
C ARG A 213 6.89 -12.60 -9.52
N ASP A 214 6.02 -12.02 -8.71
CA ASP A 214 5.23 -12.75 -7.71
C ASP A 214 4.32 -13.78 -8.38
N LEU A 215 3.68 -13.41 -9.50
CA LEU A 215 2.89 -14.33 -10.32
C LEU A 215 3.73 -15.49 -10.84
N ASN A 216 4.92 -15.22 -11.38
CA ASN A 216 5.83 -16.28 -11.86
C ASN A 216 6.25 -17.24 -10.73
N VAL A 217 6.52 -16.71 -9.53
CA VAL A 217 6.84 -17.53 -8.35
C VAL A 217 5.65 -18.42 -7.95
N ILE A 218 4.42 -17.89 -8.01
CA ILE A 218 3.21 -18.67 -7.71
C ILE A 218 2.97 -19.75 -8.76
N ILE A 219 3.16 -19.43 -10.04
CA ILE A 219 3.06 -20.41 -11.14
C ILE A 219 4.04 -21.57 -10.92
N GLU A 220 5.29 -21.27 -10.57
CA GLU A 220 6.30 -22.30 -10.34
C GLU A 220 5.98 -23.15 -9.10
N LYS A 221 5.51 -22.52 -8.01
CA LYS A 221 5.04 -23.25 -6.82
C LYS A 221 3.86 -24.17 -7.14
N TYR A 222 2.91 -23.70 -7.95
CA TYR A 222 1.79 -24.50 -8.40
C TYR A 222 2.25 -25.68 -9.25
N ARG A 223 3.19 -25.45 -10.18
CA ARG A 223 3.79 -26.50 -11.01
C ARG A 223 4.45 -27.59 -10.16
N ASN A 224 5.30 -27.20 -9.20
CA ASN A 224 5.99 -28.12 -8.30
C ASN A 224 5.00 -28.91 -7.44
N ALA A 225 4.00 -28.23 -6.85
CA ALA A 225 2.96 -28.90 -6.07
C ALA A 225 2.14 -29.88 -6.90
N ASN A 226 1.87 -29.56 -8.18
CA ASN A 226 1.14 -30.45 -9.08
C ASN A 226 1.98 -31.69 -9.44
N GLU A 227 3.28 -31.53 -9.67
CA GLU A 227 4.21 -32.64 -9.92
C GLU A 227 4.34 -33.55 -8.69
N GLU A 228 4.52 -32.97 -7.50
CA GLU A 228 4.53 -33.71 -6.23
C GLU A 228 3.22 -34.48 -5.99
N ASN A 229 2.06 -33.86 -6.28
CA ASN A 229 0.76 -34.51 -6.15
C ASN A 229 0.62 -35.68 -7.13
N SER A 230 1.12 -35.54 -8.36
CA SER A 230 1.14 -36.63 -9.33
C SER A 230 1.98 -37.82 -8.83
N ILE A 231 3.16 -37.55 -8.26
CA ILE A 231 4.03 -38.59 -7.68
C ILE A 231 3.33 -39.27 -6.49
N LEU A 232 2.68 -38.50 -5.61
CA LEU A 232 1.95 -39.06 -4.47
C LEU A 232 0.78 -39.94 -4.90
N ARG A 233 0.04 -39.54 -5.95
CA ARG A 233 -1.04 -40.37 -6.53
C ARG A 233 -0.51 -41.68 -7.09
N GLN A 234 0.63 -41.65 -7.78
CA GLN A 234 1.26 -42.86 -8.29
C GLN A 234 1.68 -43.77 -7.13
N LYS A 235 2.39 -43.24 -6.12
CA LYS A 235 2.79 -44.01 -4.93
C LYS A 235 1.60 -44.61 -4.19
N HIS A 236 0.50 -43.86 -4.07
CA HIS A 236 -0.73 -44.38 -3.48
C HIS A 236 -1.28 -45.55 -4.30
N SER A 237 -1.36 -45.41 -5.63
CA SER A 237 -1.78 -46.49 -6.53
C SER A 237 -0.91 -47.74 -6.38
N ASP A 238 0.41 -47.59 -6.36
CA ASP A 238 1.36 -48.70 -6.20
C ASP A 238 1.19 -49.38 -4.84
N THR A 239 0.97 -48.60 -3.78
CA THR A 239 0.72 -49.11 -2.42
C THR A 239 -0.60 -49.86 -2.33
N THR A 240 -1.66 -49.34 -2.95
CA THR A 240 -2.96 -50.04 -3.02
C THR A 240 -2.84 -51.37 -3.75
N ALA A 241 -2.15 -51.40 -4.90
CA ALA A 241 -1.91 -52.65 -5.65
C ALA A 241 -1.11 -53.67 -4.83
N LEU A 242 -0.10 -53.23 -4.07
CA LEU A 242 0.64 -54.11 -3.17
C LEU A 242 -0.25 -54.66 -2.04
N LEU A 243 -1.10 -53.82 -1.45
CA LEU A 243 -2.01 -54.22 -0.38
C LEU A 243 -3.05 -55.24 -0.88
N GLU A 244 -3.61 -55.03 -2.07
CA GLU A 244 -4.48 -56.00 -2.74
C GLU A 244 -3.76 -57.33 -2.98
N GLY A 245 -2.48 -57.30 -3.39
CA GLY A 245 -1.65 -58.49 -3.55
C GLY A 245 -1.45 -59.25 -2.24
N ILE A 246 -1.06 -58.55 -1.17
CA ILE A 246 -0.90 -59.15 0.16
C ILE A 246 -2.22 -59.73 0.67
N GLN A 247 -3.33 -59.03 0.47
CA GLN A 247 -4.65 -59.50 0.91
C GLN A 247 -5.08 -60.76 0.17
N LYS A 248 -4.74 -60.87 -1.11
CA LYS A 248 -4.93 -62.10 -1.88
C LYS A 248 -4.06 -63.23 -1.36
N ASP A 249 -2.76 -62.99 -1.17
CA ASP A 249 -1.83 -64.00 -0.63
C ASP A 249 -2.27 -64.49 0.76
N LEU A 250 -2.80 -63.58 1.58
CA LEU A 250 -3.35 -63.89 2.90
C LEU A 250 -4.60 -64.77 2.80
N SER A 251 -5.53 -64.46 1.89
CA SER A 251 -6.69 -65.31 1.63
C SER A 251 -6.30 -66.68 1.08
N ASP A 252 -5.33 -66.74 0.16
CA ASP A 252 -4.84 -68.01 -0.40
C ASP A 252 -4.17 -68.87 0.67
N THR A 253 -3.44 -68.27 1.61
CA THR A 253 -2.82 -68.97 2.75
C THR A 253 -3.84 -69.41 3.79
N GLU A 254 -4.86 -68.60 4.11
CA GLU A 254 -5.98 -69.01 4.97
C GLU A 254 -6.71 -70.22 4.39
N ASN A 255 -7.02 -70.21 3.09
CA ASN A 255 -7.62 -71.34 2.39
C ASN A 255 -6.75 -72.61 2.45
N LEU A 256 -5.43 -72.45 2.36
CA LEU A 256 -4.48 -73.58 2.46
C LEU A 256 -4.43 -74.16 3.88
N ILE A 257 -4.50 -73.29 4.90
CA ILE A 257 -4.56 -73.70 6.31
C ILE A 257 -5.85 -74.49 6.55
N GLU A 258 -7.00 -73.98 6.11
CA GLU A 258 -8.29 -74.70 6.24
C GLU A 258 -8.24 -76.08 5.55
N GLN A 259 -7.61 -76.17 4.38
CA GLN A 259 -7.40 -77.47 3.71
C GLN A 259 -6.57 -78.42 4.57
N PHE A 260 -5.45 -77.96 5.12
CA PHE A 260 -4.61 -78.80 6.01
C PHE A 260 -5.31 -79.17 7.32
N GLU A 261 -6.11 -78.28 7.89
CA GLU A 261 -6.92 -78.58 9.08
C GLU A 261 -7.95 -79.67 8.78
N SER A 262 -8.63 -79.60 7.63
CA SER A 262 -9.58 -80.65 7.20
C SER A 262 -8.89 -81.98 6.91
N GLU A 263 -7.71 -81.97 6.29
CA GLU A 263 -6.91 -83.17 6.03
C GLU A 263 -6.44 -83.79 7.35
N SER A 264 -6.00 -82.96 8.30
CA SER A 264 -5.61 -83.38 9.64
C SER A 264 -6.76 -84.04 10.40
N GLU A 265 -7.96 -83.45 10.39
CA GLU A 265 -9.16 -84.02 11.02
C GLU A 265 -9.53 -85.39 10.41
N SER A 266 -9.44 -85.52 9.08
CA SER A 266 -9.62 -86.79 8.37
C SER A 266 -8.58 -87.83 8.81
N LEU A 267 -7.30 -87.47 8.85
CA LEU A 267 -6.22 -88.35 9.29
C LEU A 267 -6.38 -88.77 10.76
N PHE A 268 -6.79 -87.87 11.65
CA PHE A 268 -7.10 -88.21 13.04
C PHE A 268 -8.24 -89.23 13.14
N THR A 269 -9.29 -89.07 12.33
CA THR A 269 -10.40 -90.03 12.26
C THR A 269 -9.91 -91.40 11.80
N GLN A 270 -9.08 -91.46 10.75
CA GLN A 270 -8.48 -92.71 10.27
C GLN A 270 -7.57 -93.38 11.32
N ILE A 271 -6.77 -92.59 12.06
CA ILE A 271 -5.94 -93.11 13.15
C ILE A 271 -6.82 -93.73 14.24
N GLU A 272 -7.94 -93.09 14.58
CA GLU A 272 -8.83 -93.61 15.63
C GLU A 272 -9.55 -94.88 15.19
N GLU A 273 -9.98 -94.96 13.93
CA GLU A 273 -10.49 -96.20 13.33
C GLU A 273 -9.45 -97.33 13.36
N GLN A 274 -8.20 -97.03 12.99
CA GLN A 274 -7.11 -98.01 13.05
C GLN A 274 -6.81 -98.47 14.48
N LYS A 275 -6.82 -97.58 15.47
CA LYS A 275 -6.68 -97.95 16.89
C LYS A 275 -7.80 -98.86 17.36
N MET A 276 -9.05 -98.56 16.99
CA MET A 276 -10.21 -99.40 17.30
C MET A 276 -10.05 -100.80 16.70
N LEU A 277 -9.67 -100.87 15.42
CA LEU A 277 -9.40 -102.14 14.74
C LEU A 277 -8.27 -102.92 15.42
N LEU A 278 -7.19 -102.26 15.80
CA LEU A 278 -6.06 -102.85 16.50
C LEU A 278 -6.47 -103.39 17.88
N SER A 279 -7.32 -102.66 18.61
CA SER A 279 -7.89 -103.10 19.89
C SER A 279 -8.74 -104.36 19.72
N VAL A 280 -9.60 -104.41 18.70
CA VAL A 280 -10.39 -105.60 18.37
C VAL A 280 -9.47 -106.78 18.06
N LYS A 281 -8.47 -106.58 17.20
CA LYS A 281 -7.49 -107.62 16.85
C LYS A 281 -6.66 -108.10 18.05
N THR A 282 -6.33 -107.21 18.98
CA THR A 282 -5.62 -107.56 20.21
C THR A 282 -6.51 -108.39 21.14
N LYS A 283 -7.81 -108.06 21.27
CA LYS A 283 -8.78 -108.87 22.02
C LYS A 283 -8.97 -110.25 21.39
N GLU A 284 -9.09 -110.31 20.06
CA GLU A 284 -9.14 -111.57 19.31
C GLU A 284 -7.89 -112.41 19.57
N LEU A 285 -6.70 -111.82 19.44
CA LEU A 285 -5.42 -112.50 19.71
C LEU A 285 -5.36 -113.04 21.14
N ASN A 286 -5.70 -112.23 22.14
CA ASN A 286 -5.74 -112.65 23.54
C ASN A 286 -6.74 -113.79 23.76
N SER A 287 -7.89 -113.77 23.09
CA SER A 287 -8.87 -114.86 23.16
C SER A 287 -8.30 -116.17 22.58
N VAL A 288 -7.61 -116.09 21.43
CA VAL A 288 -6.93 -117.24 20.81
C VAL A 288 -5.83 -117.77 21.73
N GLN A 289 -5.00 -116.90 22.31
CA GLN A 289 -3.97 -117.28 23.28
C GLN A 289 -4.56 -117.94 24.53
N THR A 290 -5.70 -117.45 25.03
CA THR A 290 -6.39 -118.04 26.18
C THR A 290 -6.91 -119.44 25.84
N VAL A 291 -7.53 -119.62 24.67
CA VAL A 291 -7.98 -120.93 24.16
C VAL A 291 -6.80 -121.90 24.03
N GLN A 292 -5.66 -121.44 23.47
CA GLN A 292 -4.43 -122.23 23.40
C GLN A 292 -3.91 -122.62 24.81
N SER A 293 -3.93 -121.70 25.78
CA SER A 293 -3.47 -121.96 27.15
C SER A 293 -4.33 -122.95 27.94
N LEU A 294 -5.62 -123.10 27.57
CA LEU A 294 -6.57 -124.05 28.15
C LEU A 294 -6.44 -125.47 27.56
N GLY A 295 -5.44 -125.72 26.70
CA GLY A 295 -5.19 -127.03 26.10
C GLY A 295 -6.14 -127.39 24.96
N LEU A 296 -6.93 -126.43 24.48
CA LEU A 296 -7.67 -126.53 23.22
C LEU A 296 -6.77 -125.91 22.14
N GLU A 297 -6.02 -126.75 21.44
CA GLU A 297 -5.23 -126.29 20.30
C GLU A 297 -6.16 -125.61 19.29
N ALA A 298 -6.09 -124.28 19.25
CA ALA A 298 -6.61 -123.48 18.14
C ALA A 298 -5.63 -123.65 16.97
N GLY A 299 -5.64 -124.85 16.38
CA GLY A 299 -5.04 -125.15 15.09
C GLY A 299 -6.14 -125.23 14.06
N GLU A 300 -6.10 -124.34 13.07
CA GLU A 300 -6.76 -124.57 11.79
C GLU A 300 -6.39 -125.98 11.28
N GLY A 301 -7.38 -126.87 11.16
CA GLY A 301 -7.21 -128.13 10.42
C GLY A 301 -7.53 -129.45 11.12
N LEU A 302 -8.46 -129.51 12.08
CA LEU A 302 -9.04 -130.80 12.51
C LEU A 302 -10.35 -131.06 11.75
N ASP A 303 -10.32 -132.06 10.85
CA ASP A 303 -11.47 -132.52 10.09
C ASP A 303 -12.57 -133.01 11.07
N ILE A 304 -13.76 -132.40 10.95
CA ILE A 304 -14.96 -132.73 11.73
C ILE A 304 -15.28 -134.23 11.68
N SER A 305 -14.89 -134.92 10.60
CA SER A 305 -15.03 -136.36 10.45
C SER A 305 -14.29 -137.15 11.54
N ASP A 306 -13.07 -136.73 11.91
CA ASP A 306 -12.24 -137.40 12.92
C ASP A 306 -12.77 -137.15 14.34
N VAL A 307 -13.32 -135.95 14.59
CA VAL A 307 -13.97 -135.61 15.86
C VAL A 307 -15.25 -136.44 16.06
N ILE A 308 -16.05 -136.64 15.01
CA ILE A 308 -17.23 -137.52 15.04
C ILE A 308 -16.84 -138.98 15.29
N GLN A 309 -15.75 -139.45 14.70
CA GLN A 309 -15.28 -140.82 14.88
C GLN A 309 -14.72 -141.06 16.30
N SER A 310 -14.00 -140.07 16.84
CA SER A 310 -13.54 -140.02 18.24
C SER A 310 -14.70 -140.07 19.23
N LEU A 311 -15.74 -139.23 19.03
CA LEU A 311 -16.94 -139.22 19.87
C LEU A 311 -17.74 -140.52 19.77
N ARG A 312 -17.82 -141.15 18.59
CA ARG A 312 -18.43 -142.48 18.43
C ARG A 312 -17.67 -143.57 19.19
N LYS A 313 -16.33 -143.59 19.10
CA LYS A 313 -15.50 -144.51 19.89
C LYS A 313 -15.69 -144.30 21.39
N LYS A 314 -15.78 -143.06 21.85
CA LYS A 314 -16.02 -142.74 23.26
C LYS A 314 -17.43 -143.12 23.71
N ALA A 315 -18.43 -142.96 22.85
CA ALA A 315 -19.79 -143.43 23.09
C ALA A 315 -19.89 -144.96 23.14
N GLU A 316 -19.16 -145.69 22.26
CA GLU A 316 -19.06 -147.15 22.32
C GLU A 316 -18.30 -147.63 23.56
N ALA A 317 -17.22 -146.96 23.95
CA ALA A 317 -16.48 -147.26 25.17
C ALA A 317 -17.36 -147.07 26.42
N LEU A 318 -18.11 -145.96 26.51
CA LEU A 318 -19.07 -145.71 27.59
C LEU A 318 -20.25 -146.68 27.55
N ARG A 319 -20.68 -147.13 26.37
CA ARG A 319 -21.73 -148.16 26.23
C ARG A 319 -21.22 -149.53 26.69
N ALA A 320 -19.98 -149.87 26.39
CA ALA A 320 -19.31 -151.07 26.87
C ALA A 320 -19.09 -151.01 28.39
N GLU A 321 -18.62 -149.89 28.92
CA GLU A 321 -18.44 -149.65 30.36
C GLU A 321 -19.77 -149.71 31.11
N ASN A 322 -20.83 -149.08 30.61
CA ASN A 322 -22.18 -149.20 31.15
C ASN A 322 -22.70 -150.64 31.09
N SER A 323 -22.39 -151.40 30.04
CA SER A 323 -22.76 -152.81 29.95
C SER A 323 -21.98 -153.69 30.95
N GLN A 324 -20.73 -153.34 31.23
CA GLN A 324 -19.87 -153.99 32.21
C GLN A 324 -20.33 -153.67 33.64
N MET A 325 -20.68 -152.42 33.93
CA MET A 325 -21.31 -152.02 35.19
C MET A 325 -22.68 -152.68 35.39
N ALA A 326 -23.50 -152.76 34.33
CA ALA A 326 -24.78 -153.48 34.40
C ALA A 326 -24.58 -154.99 34.65
N PHE A 327 -23.52 -155.60 34.11
CA PHE A 327 -23.15 -156.99 34.38
C PHE A 327 -22.64 -157.18 35.82
N GLU A 328 -21.82 -156.26 36.33
CA GLU A 328 -21.35 -156.28 37.72
C GLU A 328 -22.48 -156.07 38.73
N LEU A 329 -23.42 -155.14 38.46
CA LEU A 329 -24.65 -154.96 39.26
C LEU A 329 -25.48 -156.26 39.31
N LYS A 330 -25.68 -156.92 38.17
CA LYS A 330 -26.39 -158.21 38.08
C LYS A 330 -25.64 -159.37 38.79
N ARG A 331 -24.32 -159.26 38.92
CA ARG A 331 -23.46 -160.20 39.66
C ARG A 331 -23.51 -159.93 41.17
N MET A 332 -23.68 -158.68 41.60
CA MET A 332 -23.86 -158.31 42.99
C MET A 332 -25.25 -158.69 43.51
N ASP A 333 -26.31 -158.54 42.70
CA ASP A 333 -27.66 -159.03 43.04
C ASP A 333 -27.70 -160.56 43.25
N LYS A 334 -26.86 -161.32 42.54
CA LYS A 334 -26.72 -162.79 42.72
C LYS A 334 -25.85 -163.22 43.91
N LYS A 335 -25.11 -162.31 44.54
CA LYS A 335 -24.31 -162.57 45.74
C LYS A 335 -24.99 -162.08 47.04
N GLN A 336 -26.15 -161.46 46.94
CA GLN A 336 -26.94 -160.94 48.06
C GLN A 336 -27.99 -161.97 48.54
N SER A 337 -27.55 -163.22 48.74
CA SER A 337 -28.37 -164.30 49.33
C SER A 337 -27.70 -164.96 50.54
N GLN A 338 -26.78 -164.26 51.22
CA GLN A 338 -26.29 -164.64 52.57
C GLN A 338 -25.63 -163.43 53.25
N SER A 339 -25.95 -163.26 54.53
CA SER A 339 -25.52 -162.21 55.48
C SER A 339 -26.30 -160.89 55.44
N SER A 340 -27.12 -160.72 56.48
CA SER A 340 -27.94 -159.56 56.80
C SER A 340 -27.32 -158.78 57.96
N ILE A 341 -27.55 -157.46 57.96
CA ILE A 341 -27.51 -156.51 59.10
C ILE A 341 -26.15 -155.81 59.33
N LEU A 342 -26.01 -154.58 58.80
CA LEU A 342 -25.83 -153.34 59.60
C LEU A 342 -25.88 -152.06 58.71
N MET A 343 -26.16 -150.95 59.38
CA MET A 343 -26.78 -149.67 58.98
C MET A 343 -25.80 -148.60 58.39
N PRO A 344 -26.32 -147.45 57.87
CA PRO A 344 -25.72 -146.64 56.81
C PRO A 344 -24.82 -145.48 57.28
N THR A 345 -23.97 -145.02 56.35
CA THR A 345 -23.08 -143.86 56.42
C THR A 345 -23.84 -142.52 56.40
N GLU A 346 -23.48 -141.66 57.35
CA GLU A 346 -23.92 -140.27 57.52
C GLU A 346 -23.54 -139.38 56.32
N GLY A 347 -24.49 -138.52 55.94
CA GLY A 347 -24.28 -137.45 54.97
C GLY A 347 -23.68 -136.21 55.64
N ILE A 348 -22.70 -135.60 54.98
CA ILE A 348 -22.15 -134.29 55.32
C ILE A 348 -23.01 -133.24 54.60
N SER A 349 -23.87 -132.57 55.36
CA SER A 349 -24.57 -131.34 54.95
C SER A 349 -23.68 -130.16 55.32
N MET A 350 -23.19 -129.41 54.33
CA MET A 350 -22.40 -128.20 54.50
C MET A 350 -23.33 -126.99 54.32
N ASP A 351 -23.43 -126.16 55.37
CA ASP A 351 -24.37 -125.04 55.48
C ASP A 351 -24.03 -123.88 54.52
N GLU A 352 -25.06 -123.19 54.05
CA GLU A 352 -25.00 -122.08 53.07
C GLU A 352 -24.09 -120.92 53.51
N ASP A 353 -23.84 -120.76 54.81
CA ASP A 353 -22.98 -119.72 55.36
C ASP A 353 -21.47 -119.97 55.11
N GLU A 354 -21.04 -121.25 54.99
CA GLU A 354 -19.66 -121.58 54.59
C GLU A 354 -19.42 -121.35 53.09
N LEU A 355 -20.45 -121.57 52.26
CA LEU A 355 -20.40 -121.28 50.82
C LEU A 355 -20.33 -119.76 50.56
N ALA A 356 -21.08 -118.97 51.32
CA ALA A 356 -21.05 -117.50 51.23
C ALA A 356 -19.69 -116.91 51.65
N SER A 357 -19.04 -117.48 52.66
CA SER A 357 -17.69 -117.08 53.10
C SER A 357 -16.63 -117.34 52.03
N HIS A 358 -16.73 -118.46 51.30
CA HIS A 358 -15.78 -118.80 50.24
C HIS A 358 -15.91 -117.91 49.00
N ILE A 359 -17.13 -117.48 48.66
CA ILE A 359 -17.37 -116.57 47.53
C ILE A 359 -16.91 -115.14 47.85
N LEU A 360 -17.06 -114.68 49.10
CA LEU A 360 -16.62 -113.33 49.51
C LEU A 360 -15.10 -113.20 49.60
N LYS A 361 -14.38 -114.25 50.03
CA LYS A 361 -12.90 -114.26 50.05
C LYS A 361 -12.27 -114.35 48.66
N SER A 362 -13.00 -114.87 47.67
CA SER A 362 -12.53 -115.05 46.30
C SER A 362 -12.52 -113.77 45.44
N LYS A 363 -13.14 -112.66 45.89
CA LYS A 363 -13.25 -111.41 45.09
C LYS A 363 -12.28 -110.28 45.51
N TRP A 364 -11.38 -110.52 46.46
CA TRP A 364 -10.46 -109.50 46.99
C TRP A 364 -9.00 -109.99 47.12
N GLN A 365 -8.50 -110.71 46.12
CA GLN A 365 -7.06 -110.91 45.90
C GLN A 365 -6.67 -110.58 44.46
#